data_AF-A0A2D0K6Q4-F1
#
_entry.id   AF-A0A2D0K6Q4-F1
#
_cell.length_a   1.000
_cell.length_b   1.000
_cell.length_c   1.000
_cell.angle_alpha   90.00
_cell.angle_beta   90.00
_cell.angle_gamma   90.00
#
_symmetry.space_group_name_H-M   'P 1'
#
loop_
_entity.id
_entity.type
_entity.pdbx_description
1 polymer ?
#
loop_
_entity_poly.entity_id
_entity_poly.type
_entity_poly.pdbx_seq_one_letter_code
_entity_poly.pdbx_strand_id
1 'polypeptide(L)' 'MNIPKISIEISRKSAKEFCDFYDDDKLSDESLVLSITDTVQDALNDIEFPASEIKTTLTND' A
#
# COMPACT_ATOMS: atom_id res chain seq x y z
N MET A 1 4.60 20.89 14.24
CA MET A 1 5.06 20.59 12.87
C MET A 1 3.90 19.90 12.15
N ASN A 2 3.52 20.35 10.95
CA ASN A 2 2.55 19.60 10.13
C ASN A 2 3.33 18.48 9.44
N ILE A 3 3.01 17.25 9.79
CA ILE A 3 3.62 16.08 9.16
C ILE A 3 2.93 15.87 7.80
N PRO A 4 3.68 15.72 6.70
CA PRO A 4 3.09 15.39 5.40
C PRO A 4 2.32 14.07 5.46
N LYS A 5 1.26 13.96 4.66
CA LYS A 5 0.42 12.76 4.58
C LYS A 5 0.44 12.20 3.17
N ILE A 6 0.46 10.88 3.06
CA ILE A 6 0.40 10.17 1.78
C ILE A 6 -0.88 9.34 1.76
N SER A 7 -1.71 9.56 0.74
CA SER A 7 -2.90 8.78 0.49
C SER A 7 -2.76 8.10 -0.86
N ILE A 8 -2.83 6.77 -0.86
CA ILE A 8 -2.70 5.91 -2.03
C ILE A 8 -4.09 5.37 -2.33
N GLU A 9 -4.54 5.58 -3.56
CA GLU A 9 -5.77 5.02 -4.08
C GLU A 9 -5.42 4.10 -5.24
N ILE A 10 -5.90 2.86 -5.18
CA ILE A 10 -5.58 1.86 -6.17
C ILE A 10 -6.74 0.89 -6.36
N SER A 11 -7.01 0.52 -7.60
CA SER A 11 -8.03 -0.48 -7.90
C SER A 11 -7.62 -1.84 -7.34
N ARG A 12 -8.60 -2.63 -6.91
CA ARG A 12 -8.38 -4.01 -6.47
C ARG A 12 -7.68 -4.84 -7.55
N LYS A 13 -8.01 -4.60 -8.81
CA LYS A 13 -7.38 -5.28 -9.95
C LYS A 13 -5.88 -4.96 -10.01
N SER A 14 -5.51 -3.68 -9.99
CA SER A 14 -4.09 -3.27 -10.04
C SER A 14 -3.32 -3.67 -8.79
N ALA A 15 -3.96 -3.66 -7.62
CA ALA A 15 -3.37 -4.15 -6.38
C ALA A 15 -3.04 -5.65 -6.46
N LYS A 16 -3.95 -6.45 -7.03
CA LYS A 16 -3.69 -7.87 -7.29
C LYS A 16 -2.55 -8.05 -8.28
N GLU A 17 -2.58 -7.37 -9.43
CA GLU A 17 -1.49 -7.47 -10.43
C GLU A 17 -0.12 -7.11 -9.84
N PHE A 18 -0.06 -6.14 -8.92
CA PHE A 18 1.14 -5.79 -8.17
C PHE A 18 1.56 -6.91 -7.20
N CYS A 19 0.60 -7.47 -6.45
CA CYS A 19 0.86 -8.50 -5.46
C CYS A 19 0.98 -9.93 -6.02
N ASP A 20 0.52 -10.20 -7.24
CA ASP A 20 0.62 -11.51 -7.93
C ASP A 20 2.09 -11.90 -8.21
N PHE A 21 3.04 -10.98 -7.99
CA PHE A 21 4.46 -11.31 -7.85
C PHE A 21 4.74 -12.29 -6.69
N TYR A 22 3.87 -12.30 -5.68
CA TYR A 22 3.82 -13.26 -4.60
C TYR A 22 2.75 -14.28 -4.98
N ASP A 23 3.17 -15.53 -5.22
CA ASP A 23 2.42 -16.67 -5.79
C ASP A 23 1.22 -17.14 -4.91
N ASP A 24 0.35 -16.23 -4.47
CA ASP A 24 -0.74 -16.48 -3.51
C ASP A 24 -2.10 -16.07 -4.11
N ASP A 25 -2.74 -17.04 -4.78
CA ASP A 25 -4.05 -16.95 -5.44
C ASP A 25 -5.23 -16.50 -4.52
N LYS A 26 -4.99 -16.17 -3.24
CA LYS A 26 -6.01 -15.80 -2.25
C LYS A 26 -5.67 -14.59 -1.37
N LEU A 27 -4.94 -13.61 -1.90
CA LEU A 27 -4.71 -12.37 -1.15
C LEU A 27 -6.03 -11.64 -0.82
N SER A 28 -6.25 -11.42 0.47
CA SER A 28 -7.37 -10.64 0.98
C SER A 28 -7.18 -9.15 0.70
N ASP A 29 -8.26 -8.37 0.75
CA ASP A 29 -8.16 -6.91 0.57
C ASP A 29 -7.26 -6.25 1.63
N GLU A 30 -7.26 -6.78 2.85
CA GLU A 30 -6.35 -6.35 3.91
C GLU A 30 -4.89 -6.65 3.54
N SER A 31 -4.62 -7.84 3.01
CA SER A 31 -3.27 -8.23 2.56
C SER A 31 -2.77 -7.32 1.43
N LEU A 32 -3.63 -7.02 0.45
CA LEU A 32 -3.30 -6.10 -0.65
C LEU A 32 -2.97 -4.69 -0.14
N VAL A 33 -3.80 -4.17 0.78
CA VAL A 33 -3.58 -2.86 1.41
C VAL A 33 -2.25 -2.83 2.17
N LEU A 34 -1.96 -3.87 2.96
CA LEU A 34 -0.72 -3.98 3.73
C LEU A 34 0.50 -4.03 2.80
N SER A 35 0.51 -4.92 1.81
CA SER A 35 1.65 -5.06 0.89
C SER A 35 2.00 -3.76 0.16
N ILE A 36 0.99 -3.01 -0.28
CA ILE A 36 1.20 -1.72 -0.94
C ILE A 36 1.69 -0.66 0.05
N THR A 37 1.10 -0.62 1.25
CA THR A 37 1.51 0.33 2.30
C THR A 37 2.95 0.08 2.73
N ASP A 38 3.33 -1.18 2.93
CA ASP A 38 4.68 -1.60 3.31
C ASP A 38 5.69 -1.25 2.21
N THR A 39 5.37 -1.51 0.95
CA THR A 39 6.23 -1.13 -0.18
C THR A 39 6.53 0.37 -0.21
N VAL A 40 5.51 1.19 0.01
CA VAL A 40 5.68 2.66 0.04
C VAL A 40 6.44 3.09 1.30
N GLN A 41 6.18 2.46 2.44
CA GLN A 41 6.92 2.73 3.67
C GLN A 41 8.42 2.39 3.52
N ASP A 42 8.75 1.26 2.90
CA ASP A 42 10.14 0.85 2.65
C ASP A 42 10.86 1.84 1.75
N ALA A 43 10.19 2.34 0.70
CA ALA A 43 10.74 3.36 -0.19
C ALA A 43 10.96 4.73 0.50
N LEU A 44 10.26 4.99 1.59
CA LEU A 44 10.35 6.24 2.35
C LEU A 44 11.16 6.10 3.64
N ASN A 45 11.72 4.91 3.90
CA ASN A 45 12.47 4.65 5.12
C ASN A 45 13.72 5.53 5.24
N ASP A 46 14.37 5.86 4.11
CA ASP A 46 15.55 6.73 4.05
C ASP A 46 15.31 8.15 4.56
N ILE A 47 14.05 8.61 4.55
CA ILE A 47 13.65 9.94 5.04
C ILE A 47 12.92 9.87 6.37
N GLU A 48 12.94 8.71 7.05
CA GLU A 48 12.26 8.45 8.33
C GLU A 48 10.78 8.85 8.32
N PHE A 49 10.09 8.60 7.19
CA PHE A 49 8.69 8.96 7.06
C PHE A 49 7.83 8.12 8.02
N PRO A 50 6.90 8.73 8.77
CA PRO A 50 6.07 8.00 9.72
C PRO A 50 5.00 7.16 9.01
N ALA A 51 5.03 5.85 9.24
CA ALA A 51 4.07 4.88 8.69
C ALA A 51 2.61 5.21 9.01
N SER A 52 2.35 5.85 10.16
CA SER A 52 1.01 6.28 10.56
C SER A 52 0.39 7.33 9.63
N GLU A 53 1.20 8.01 8.81
CA GLU A 53 0.74 9.04 7.87
C GLU A 53 0.61 8.52 6.42
N ILE A 54 0.83 7.22 6.20
CA ILE A 54 0.57 6.53 4.94
C ILE A 54 -0.75 5.79 5.05
N LYS A 55 -1.66 6.03 4.10
CA LYS A 55 -2.93 5.33 4.03
C LYS A 55 -3.19 4.82 2.63
N THR A 56 -3.41 3.52 2.51
CA THR A 56 -3.82 2.88 1.26
C THR A 56 -5.32 2.59 1.28
N THR A 57 -6.01 2.92 0.20
CA THR A 57 -7.44 2.65 0.01
C THR A 57 -7.62 1.87 -1.29
N LEU A 58 -8.31 0.73 -1.20
CA LEU A 58 -8.71 -0.05 -2.37
C LEU A 58 -10.01 0.48 -2.96
N THR A 59 -10.05 0.60 -4.28
CA THR A 59 -11.27 0.87 -5.04
C THR A 59 -11.73 -0.36 -5.83
N ASN A 60 -13.03 -0.44 -6.12
CA ASN A 60 -13.66 -1.57 -6.81
C ASN A 60 -13.84 -1.34 -8.33
N ASP A 61 -13.09 -0.41 -8.92
CA ASP A 61 -13.16 -0.13 -10.37
C ASP A 61 -12.86 -1.35 -11.25
#